data_AF-A0A811KM38-F1
#
_entry.id   AF-A0A811KM38-F1
#
_cell.length_a   1.000
_cell.length_b   1.000
_cell.length_c   1.000
_cell.angle_alpha   90.00
_cell.angle_beta   90.00
_cell.angle_gamma   90.00
#
_symmetry.space_group_name_H-M   'P 1'
#
loop_
_entity.id
_entity.type
_entity.pdbx_description
1 polymer ?
#
loop_
_entity_poly.entity_id
_entity_poly.type
_entity_poly.pdbx_seq_one_letter_code
_entity_poly.pdbx_strand_id
1 'polypeptide(L)'
;MMSEDAPPSRNQEISISMSPTAPGVAEVEPNQDDSFALSNGSTRTKICANPEMAQIAAKVESIKNWTVNRFKTTKHSVFEQLGKVEKTIDTDMDSRINNLKDLHNRYRDVLTAAKTYSDHIQALNTSQRILSESIYQLSLKENDLKQTLTDRSEVLRAFSHNGDALIKSIGHFVSSLETLCNKTIKDTMLTIQVYEQARLEYDVHRHELGTLKQNVDADQTKIPEFESQCNEHKKKYEQLKEDVRVKIALLDENRLKVMRTQLKQLEDGLSHWFGENIKSLEQNSPREPPNHDEMTFSRGEMKPASFLEQ
;
A
#
# COMPACT_ATOMS: atom_id res chain seq x y z
N MET A 1 -6.35 53.49 -30.81
CA MET A 1 -6.56 52.30 -31.66
C MET A 1 -6.23 51.11 -30.78
N MET A 2 -7.24 50.43 -30.23
CA MET A 2 -7.83 49.19 -30.80
C MET A 2 -6.77 48.08 -30.89
N SER A 3 -6.90 46.91 -30.28
CA SER A 3 -8.08 46.17 -29.81
C SER A 3 -7.68 45.06 -28.81
N GLU A 4 -8.70 44.58 -28.07
CA GLU A 4 -9.09 43.18 -27.73
C GLU A 4 -8.04 42.06 -27.91
N ASP A 5 -7.98 40.97 -27.15
CA ASP A 5 -8.89 40.29 -26.24
C ASP A 5 -8.06 39.24 -25.48
N ALA A 6 -8.38 38.95 -24.22
CA ALA A 6 -7.80 37.83 -23.48
C ALA A 6 -8.92 36.99 -22.85
N PRO A 7 -9.03 35.68 -23.15
CA PRO A 7 -9.87 34.77 -22.38
C PRO A 7 -9.04 33.98 -21.35
N PRO A 8 -9.55 33.72 -20.13
CA PRO A 8 -8.88 32.82 -19.20
C PRO A 8 -9.20 31.37 -19.55
N SER A 9 -8.15 30.54 -19.67
CA SER A 9 -8.28 29.09 -19.82
C SER A 9 -8.69 28.45 -18.49
N ARG A 10 -9.80 27.74 -18.56
CA ARG A 10 -10.45 26.95 -17.52
C ARG A 10 -9.57 25.75 -17.14
N ASN A 11 -8.98 25.77 -15.94
CA ASN A 11 -8.39 24.58 -15.33
C ASN A 11 -9.50 23.53 -15.07
N GLN A 12 -9.45 22.40 -15.78
CA GLN A 12 -10.14 21.18 -15.38
C GLN A 12 -9.27 20.46 -14.36
N GLU A 13 -9.46 20.78 -13.08
CA GLU A 13 -9.05 19.91 -11.99
C GLU A 13 -9.97 18.70 -11.96
N ILE A 14 -9.44 17.53 -12.34
CA ILE A 14 -10.11 16.25 -12.08
C ILE A 14 -9.92 15.94 -10.58
N SER A 15 -10.83 16.47 -9.76
CA SER A 15 -10.99 16.07 -8.37
C SER A 15 -11.66 14.69 -8.31
N ILE A 16 -10.88 13.63 -8.13
CA ILE A 16 -11.41 12.33 -7.72
C ILE A 16 -11.54 12.36 -6.20
N SER A 17 -12.68 12.85 -5.74
CA SER A 17 -13.16 12.68 -4.36
C SER A 17 -13.68 11.24 -4.20
N MET A 18 -13.03 10.44 -3.37
CA MET A 18 -13.61 9.20 -2.85
C MET A 18 -13.62 9.27 -1.32
N SER A 19 -14.78 9.63 -0.78
CA SER A 19 -15.09 9.59 0.64
C SER A 19 -15.17 8.13 1.14
N PRO A 20 -14.80 7.86 2.41
CA PRO A 20 -14.93 6.54 3.00
C PRO A 20 -16.36 6.31 3.52
N THR A 21 -17.11 5.39 2.92
CA THR A 21 -18.41 4.97 3.44
C THR A 21 -18.21 3.91 4.52
N ALA A 22 -18.38 4.30 5.78
CA ALA A 22 -18.64 3.37 6.87
C ALA A 22 -20.09 2.84 6.76
N PRO A 23 -20.37 1.57 7.09
CA PRO A 23 -21.74 1.07 7.10
C PRO A 23 -22.48 1.56 8.35
N GLY A 24 -23.24 2.66 8.18
CA GLY A 24 -24.20 3.16 9.15
C GLY A 24 -25.49 2.34 9.14
N VAL A 25 -25.92 1.92 10.33
CA VAL A 25 -27.19 1.27 10.60
C VAL A 25 -28.31 2.30 10.34
N ALA A 26 -29.18 2.03 9.37
CA ALA A 26 -30.35 2.86 9.13
C ALA A 26 -31.45 2.49 10.13
N GLU A 27 -31.74 3.40 11.06
CA GLU A 27 -32.99 3.45 11.81
C GLU A 27 -34.11 3.91 10.87
N VAL A 28 -35.20 3.13 10.82
CA VAL A 28 -36.43 3.48 10.12
C VAL A 28 -37.50 3.70 11.19
N GLU A 29 -37.91 4.96 11.37
CA GLU A 29 -39.09 5.34 12.15
C GLU A 29 -40.39 4.87 11.46
N PRO A 30 -41.42 4.41 12.19
CA PRO A 30 -42.70 4.07 11.59
C PRO A 30 -43.65 5.30 11.60
N ASN A 31 -44.09 5.70 10.40
CA ASN A 31 -45.22 6.61 10.24
C ASN A 31 -46.52 5.92 10.64
N GLN A 32 -47.28 6.60 11.50
CA GLN A 32 -48.69 6.37 11.78
C GLN A 32 -49.54 6.89 10.60
N ASP A 33 -50.46 6.08 10.07
CA ASP A 33 -51.89 6.41 10.06
C ASP A 33 -52.75 5.36 9.32
N ASP A 34 -54.00 5.33 9.77
CA ASP A 34 -55.20 4.68 9.24
C ASP A 34 -55.43 3.17 9.49
N SER A 35 -56.27 2.90 10.50
CA SER A 35 -57.56 2.26 10.20
C SER A 35 -58.61 2.50 11.29
N PHE A 36 -59.72 3.15 10.94
CA PHE A 36 -61.01 3.03 11.63
C PHE A 36 -61.94 2.16 10.78
N ALA A 37 -62.25 0.95 11.27
CA ALA A 37 -63.57 0.30 11.15
C ALA A 37 -63.50 -1.13 11.73
N LEU A 38 -64.18 -1.35 12.86
CA LEU A 38 -64.54 -2.69 13.32
C LEU A 38 -65.89 -3.10 12.70
N SER A 39 -65.94 -4.31 12.16
CA SER A 39 -67.16 -5.12 12.13
C SER A 39 -66.83 -6.59 12.42
N ASN A 40 -67.70 -7.17 13.24
CA ASN A 40 -67.69 -8.46 13.91
C ASN A 40 -67.19 -9.69 13.15
N GLY A 41 -66.61 -10.63 13.91
CA GLY A 41 -67.04 -12.03 13.85
C GLY A 41 -65.95 -13.11 13.71
N SER A 42 -65.89 -13.95 14.75
CA SER A 42 -65.58 -15.40 14.70
C SER A 42 -64.13 -15.91 14.54
N THR A 43 -63.68 -16.56 15.62
CA THR A 43 -62.83 -17.76 15.70
C THR A 43 -61.68 -17.96 14.70
N ARG A 44 -60.44 -17.70 15.16
CA ARG A 44 -59.31 -18.63 14.96
C ARG A 44 -58.15 -18.28 15.91
N THR A 45 -57.68 -19.27 16.65
CA THR A 45 -56.43 -19.24 17.42
C THR A 45 -55.28 -18.83 16.49
N LYS A 46 -54.81 -17.59 16.59
CA LYS A 46 -53.54 -17.15 15.97
C LYS A 46 -52.43 -17.41 16.98
N ILE A 47 -51.61 -18.41 16.69
CA ILE A 47 -50.25 -18.49 17.25
C ILE A 47 -49.51 -17.29 16.65
N CYS A 48 -49.47 -16.17 17.35
CA CYS A 48 -48.60 -15.06 17.01
C CYS A 48 -47.17 -15.46 17.40
N ALA A 49 -46.42 -16.02 16.45
CA ALA A 49 -44.96 -15.99 16.54
C ALA A 49 -44.55 -14.52 16.46
N ASN A 50 -44.05 -13.97 17.56
CA ASN A 50 -43.61 -12.58 17.62
C ASN A 50 -42.44 -12.38 16.62
N PRO A 51 -42.58 -11.56 15.56
CA PRO A 51 -41.58 -11.48 14.48
C PRO A 51 -40.20 -11.04 14.97
N GLU A 52 -40.15 -10.26 16.05
CA GLU A 52 -38.92 -9.82 16.71
C GLU A 52 -38.15 -11.00 17.36
N MET A 53 -38.88 -11.93 18.00
CA MET A 53 -38.29 -13.15 18.57
C MET A 53 -37.79 -14.11 17.49
N ALA A 54 -38.46 -14.20 16.34
CA ALA A 54 -37.99 -14.98 15.20
C ALA A 54 -36.71 -14.39 14.59
N GLN A 55 -36.60 -13.06 14.54
CA GLN A 55 -35.40 -12.37 14.07
C GLN A 55 -34.21 -12.55 15.03
N ILE A 56 -34.45 -12.50 16.35
CA ILE A 56 -33.44 -12.81 17.36
C ILE A 56 -33.00 -14.28 17.27
N ALA A 57 -33.94 -15.21 17.13
CA ALA A 57 -33.63 -16.64 16.97
C ALA A 57 -32.79 -16.91 15.69
N ALA A 58 -33.12 -16.27 14.57
CA ALA A 58 -32.35 -16.38 13.34
C ALA A 58 -30.93 -15.80 13.49
N LYS A 59 -30.76 -14.68 14.21
CA LYS A 59 -29.44 -14.14 14.55
C LYS A 59 -28.63 -15.09 15.43
N VAL A 60 -29.25 -15.67 16.46
CA VAL A 60 -28.60 -16.65 17.34
C VAL A 60 -28.17 -17.89 16.57
N GLU A 61 -29.03 -18.41 15.68
CA GLU A 61 -28.67 -19.57 14.85
C GLU A 61 -27.56 -19.23 13.85
N SER A 62 -27.56 -18.01 13.29
CA SER A 62 -26.48 -17.52 12.44
C SER A 62 -25.14 -17.47 13.20
N ILE A 63 -25.12 -16.95 14.43
CA ILE A 63 -23.91 -16.92 15.27
C ILE A 63 -23.43 -18.33 15.60
N LYS A 64 -24.36 -19.25 15.91
CA LYS A 64 -24.05 -20.65 16.19
C LYS A 64 -23.45 -21.34 14.98
N ASN A 65 -24.08 -21.21 13.81
CA ASN A 65 -23.58 -21.77 12.55
C ASN A 65 -22.21 -21.20 12.18
N TRP A 66 -22.02 -19.88 12.34
CA TRP A 66 -20.73 -19.24 12.15
C TRP A 66 -19.66 -19.81 13.10
N THR A 67 -19.96 -19.94 14.38
CA THR A 67 -19.02 -20.44 15.40
C THR A 67 -18.61 -21.87 15.13
N VAL A 68 -19.58 -22.75 14.83
CA VAL A 68 -19.34 -24.15 14.49
C VAL A 68 -18.52 -24.25 13.21
N ASN A 69 -18.88 -23.51 12.16
CA ASN A 69 -18.17 -23.56 10.89
C ASN A 69 -16.74 -23.04 11.04
N ARG A 70 -16.54 -21.96 11.81
CA ARG A 70 -15.23 -21.42 12.15
C ARG A 70 -14.38 -22.43 12.91
N PHE A 71 -14.94 -23.14 13.88
CA PHE A 71 -14.23 -24.18 14.61
C PHE A 71 -13.79 -25.32 13.69
N LYS A 72 -14.71 -25.83 12.85
CA LYS A 72 -14.42 -26.90 11.87
C LYS A 72 -13.29 -26.50 10.92
N THR A 73 -13.40 -25.30 10.34
CA THR A 73 -12.40 -24.63 9.52
C THR A 73 -11.05 -24.60 10.23
N THR A 74 -10.96 -24.01 11.42
CA THR A 74 -9.69 -23.92 12.17
C THR A 74 -9.09 -25.30 12.47
N LYS A 75 -9.91 -26.26 12.90
CA LYS A 75 -9.46 -27.64 13.14
C LYS A 75 -8.88 -28.27 11.88
N HIS A 76 -9.56 -28.10 10.74
CA HIS A 76 -9.11 -28.64 9.46
C HIS A 76 -7.78 -28.01 9.02
N SER A 77 -7.63 -26.69 9.19
CA SER A 77 -6.36 -25.99 8.93
C SER A 77 -5.19 -26.57 9.72
N VAL A 78 -5.38 -26.79 11.03
CA VAL A 78 -4.36 -27.41 11.88
C VAL A 78 -4.03 -28.82 11.42
N PHE A 79 -5.04 -29.59 10.99
CA PHE A 79 -4.82 -30.96 10.52
C PHE A 79 -4.14 -31.03 9.16
N GLU A 80 -4.38 -30.09 8.26
CA GLU A 80 -3.59 -29.92 7.02
C GLU A 80 -2.12 -29.66 7.34
N GLN A 81 -1.83 -28.74 8.27
CA GLN A 81 -0.44 -28.43 8.69
C GLN A 81 0.29 -29.63 9.31
N LEU A 82 -0.46 -30.52 9.97
CA LEU A 82 0.06 -31.77 10.55
C LEU A 82 0.09 -32.94 9.56
N GLY A 83 -0.31 -32.74 8.30
CA GLY A 83 -0.39 -33.80 7.27
C GLY A 83 -1.45 -34.87 7.55
N LYS A 84 -2.43 -34.59 8.42
CA LYS A 84 -3.47 -35.53 8.84
C LYS A 84 -4.70 -35.55 7.93
N VAL A 85 -4.88 -34.53 7.10
CA VAL A 85 -6.01 -34.40 6.17
C VAL A 85 -5.53 -33.84 4.83
N GLU A 86 -6.14 -34.28 3.73
CA GLU A 86 -5.76 -33.90 2.37
C GLU A 86 -6.16 -32.45 2.02
N LYS A 87 -5.16 -31.70 1.56
CA LYS A 87 -5.26 -30.31 1.13
C LYS A 87 -5.67 -30.21 -0.35
N THR A 88 -6.58 -29.31 -0.72
CA THR A 88 -6.68 -28.92 -2.15
C THR A 88 -5.45 -28.12 -2.54
N ILE A 89 -4.70 -28.64 -3.52
CA ILE A 89 -3.44 -28.07 -4.00
C ILE A 89 -3.68 -27.44 -5.37
N ASP A 90 -3.34 -26.16 -5.49
CA ASP A 90 -3.27 -25.44 -6.75
C ASP A 90 -1.88 -24.81 -6.86
N THR A 91 -0.97 -25.50 -7.55
CA THR A 91 0.44 -25.12 -7.62
C THR A 91 0.67 -23.80 -8.34
N ASP A 92 -0.14 -23.47 -9.37
CA ASP A 92 -0.03 -22.20 -10.09
C ASP A 92 -0.48 -21.03 -9.20
N MET A 93 -1.65 -21.14 -8.57
CA MET A 93 -2.15 -20.09 -7.68
C MET A 93 -1.27 -19.90 -6.46
N ASP A 94 -0.80 -20.99 -5.85
CA ASP A 94 0.14 -20.94 -4.72
C ASP A 94 1.44 -20.24 -5.13
N SER A 95 1.97 -20.53 -6.33
CA SER A 95 3.15 -19.85 -6.87
C SER A 95 2.91 -18.34 -7.03
N ARG A 96 1.79 -17.93 -7.63
CA ARG A 96 1.42 -16.51 -7.80
C ARG A 96 1.29 -15.78 -6.48
N ILE A 97 0.63 -16.39 -5.50
CA ILE A 97 0.45 -15.81 -4.16
C ILE A 97 1.79 -15.65 -3.45
N ASN A 98 2.67 -16.65 -3.54
CA ASN A 98 4.01 -16.58 -2.94
C ASN A 98 4.87 -15.51 -3.60
N ASN A 99 4.83 -15.40 -4.93
CA ASN A 99 5.51 -14.33 -5.66
C ASN A 99 4.99 -12.96 -5.25
N LEU A 100 3.68 -12.79 -5.08
CA LEU A 100 3.11 -11.53 -4.60
C LEU A 100 3.55 -11.19 -3.17
N LYS A 101 3.61 -12.18 -2.26
CA LYS A 101 4.11 -12.01 -0.89
C LYS A 101 5.57 -11.58 -0.87
N ASP A 102 6.44 -12.26 -1.63
CA ASP A 102 7.86 -11.88 -1.77
C ASP A 102 7.98 -10.45 -2.34
N LEU A 103 7.23 -10.16 -3.39
CA LEU A 103 7.26 -8.85 -4.02
C LEU A 103 6.79 -7.75 -3.06
N HIS A 104 5.72 -7.97 -2.31
CA HIS A 104 5.26 -7.02 -1.30
C HIS A 104 6.35 -6.72 -0.27
N ASN A 105 7.10 -7.73 0.19
CA ASN A 105 8.22 -7.53 1.11
C ASN A 105 9.32 -6.67 0.48
N ARG A 106 9.74 -6.97 -0.74
CA ARG A 106 10.76 -6.15 -1.44
C ARG A 106 10.33 -4.70 -1.62
N TYR A 107 9.06 -4.46 -1.92
CA TYR A 107 8.53 -3.10 -2.00
C TYR A 107 8.54 -2.37 -0.66
N ARG A 108 8.27 -3.07 0.44
CA ARG A 108 8.38 -2.52 1.80
C ARG A 108 9.83 -2.21 2.17
N ASP A 109 10.79 -3.02 1.72
CA ASP A 109 12.22 -2.76 1.93
C ASP A 109 12.63 -1.47 1.19
N VAL A 110 12.22 -1.31 -0.06
CA VAL A 110 12.46 -0.07 -0.85
C VAL A 110 11.81 1.13 -0.16
N LEU A 111 10.55 1.00 0.29
CA LEU A 111 9.87 2.06 1.03
C LEU A 111 10.63 2.44 2.32
N THR A 112 11.12 1.46 3.06
CA THR A 112 11.90 1.69 4.28
C THR A 112 13.19 2.42 3.96
N ALA A 113 13.95 1.97 2.95
CA ALA A 113 15.16 2.63 2.50
C ALA A 113 14.90 4.06 2.02
N ALA A 114 13.80 4.30 1.31
CA ALA A 114 13.42 5.63 0.82
C ALA A 114 13.08 6.60 1.97
N LYS A 115 12.42 6.11 3.04
CA LYS A 115 12.18 6.91 4.26
C LYS A 115 13.49 7.29 4.93
N THR A 116 14.37 6.32 5.17
CA THR A 116 15.70 6.59 5.75
C THR A 116 16.50 7.55 4.88
N TYR A 117 16.43 7.41 3.55
CA TYR A 117 17.08 8.34 2.63
C TYR A 117 16.52 9.76 2.76
N SER A 118 15.19 9.92 2.82
CA SER A 118 14.55 11.21 3.07
C SER A 118 15.04 11.86 4.37
N ASP A 119 15.08 11.10 5.46
CA ASP A 119 15.51 11.58 6.77
C ASP A 119 16.96 12.07 6.73
N HIS A 120 17.85 11.33 6.06
CA HIS A 120 19.25 11.71 5.90
C HIS A 120 19.43 12.97 5.05
N ILE A 121 18.66 13.14 3.96
CA ILE A 121 18.74 14.36 3.14
C ILE A 121 18.21 15.58 3.92
N GLN A 122 17.16 15.42 4.73
CA GLN A 122 16.69 16.49 5.63
C GLN A 122 17.74 16.87 6.67
N ALA A 123 18.41 15.89 7.27
CA ALA A 123 19.49 16.12 8.22
C ALA A 123 20.70 16.80 7.56
N LEU A 124 21.06 16.40 6.34
CA LEU A 124 22.11 17.04 5.54
C LEU A 124 21.80 18.51 5.28
N ASN A 125 20.59 18.82 4.78
CA ASN A 125 20.16 20.19 4.53
C ASN A 125 20.23 21.06 5.79
N THR A 126 19.80 20.52 6.92
CA THR A 126 19.86 21.22 8.21
C THR A 126 21.31 21.50 8.62
N SER A 127 22.19 20.50 8.47
CA SER A 127 23.61 20.62 8.78
C SER A 127 24.32 21.64 7.87
N GLN A 128 23.98 21.67 6.58
CA GLN A 128 24.48 22.66 5.63
C GLN A 128 24.08 24.08 6.03
N ARG A 129 22.84 24.30 6.50
CA ARG A 129 22.39 25.61 7.02
C ARG A 129 23.22 26.04 8.22
N ILE A 130 23.40 25.16 9.20
CA ILE A 130 24.18 25.45 10.41
C ILE A 130 25.64 25.78 10.07
N LEU A 131 26.25 25.00 9.17
CA LEU A 131 27.62 25.23 8.72
C LEU A 131 27.74 26.56 7.95
N SER A 132 26.80 26.86 7.06
CA SER A 132 26.78 28.12 6.31
C SER A 132 26.76 29.33 7.24
N GLU A 133 25.91 29.29 8.28
CA GLU A 133 25.81 30.37 9.25
C GLU A 133 27.11 30.51 10.06
N SER A 134 27.71 29.39 10.49
CA SER A 134 28.95 29.42 11.26
C SER A 134 30.12 30.02 10.46
N ILE A 135 30.24 29.65 9.17
CA ILE A 135 31.25 30.21 8.26
C ILE A 135 31.02 31.70 8.02
N TYR A 136 29.76 32.11 7.84
CA TYR A 136 29.41 33.51 7.69
C TYR A 136 29.78 34.33 8.94
N GLN A 137 29.47 33.82 10.14
CA GLN A 137 29.85 34.49 11.40
C GLN A 137 31.38 34.63 11.55
N LEU A 138 32.16 33.65 11.08
CA LEU A 138 33.61 33.74 11.04
C LEU A 138 34.10 34.82 10.05
N SER A 139 33.44 34.96 8.89
CA SER A 139 33.80 35.97 7.87
C SER A 139 33.66 37.40 8.39
N LEU A 140 32.80 37.63 9.39
CA LEU A 140 32.65 38.92 10.06
C LEU A 140 33.85 39.28 10.96
N LYS A 141 34.72 38.32 11.28
CA LYS A 141 35.88 38.48 12.16
C LYS A 141 37.21 38.38 11.40
N GLU A 142 37.31 37.45 10.46
CA GLU A 142 38.52 37.18 9.68
C GLU A 142 38.58 38.06 8.42
N ASN A 143 39.19 39.24 8.52
CA ASN A 143 39.23 40.21 7.43
C ASN A 143 40.00 39.70 6.19
N ASP A 144 41.12 38.98 6.39
CA ASP A 144 41.97 38.50 5.30
C ASP A 144 41.28 37.42 4.45
N LEU A 145 40.34 36.67 5.04
CA LEU A 145 39.59 35.59 4.37
C LEU A 145 38.11 35.93 4.14
N LYS A 146 37.70 37.17 4.44
CA LYS A 146 36.28 37.56 4.50
C LYS A 146 35.51 37.19 3.23
N GLN A 147 36.05 37.53 2.06
CA GLN A 147 35.37 37.26 0.78
C GLN A 147 35.22 35.75 0.56
N THR A 148 36.31 35.01 0.66
CA THR A 148 36.32 33.54 0.51
C THR A 148 35.34 32.86 1.46
N LEU A 149 35.33 33.24 2.74
CA LEU A 149 34.40 32.67 3.72
C LEU A 149 32.94 33.03 3.38
N THR A 150 32.68 34.27 2.97
CA THR A 150 31.34 34.71 2.56
C THR A 150 30.85 33.91 1.36
N ASP A 151 31.66 33.80 0.30
CA ASP A 151 31.31 33.04 -0.91
C ASP A 151 31.01 31.57 -0.57
N ARG A 152 31.82 30.94 0.30
CA ARG A 152 31.59 29.55 0.74
C ARG A 152 30.33 29.39 1.59
N SER A 153 30.01 30.38 2.42
CA SER A 153 28.76 30.39 3.17
C SER A 153 27.55 30.46 2.25
N GLU A 154 27.61 31.27 1.18
CA GLU A 154 26.54 31.41 0.20
C GLU A 154 26.31 30.12 -0.60
N VAL A 155 27.39 29.43 -1.01
CA VAL A 155 27.30 28.10 -1.65
C VAL A 155 26.55 27.09 -0.78
N LEU A 156 26.91 26.97 0.50
CA LEU A 156 26.26 26.03 1.40
C LEU A 156 24.79 26.40 1.67
N ARG A 157 24.49 27.70 1.74
CA ARG A 157 23.12 28.19 1.86
C ARG A 157 22.30 27.79 0.62
N ALA A 158 22.86 27.97 -0.58
CA ALA A 158 22.26 27.54 -1.84
C ALA A 158 22.03 26.03 -1.90
N PHE A 159 23.02 25.21 -1.50
CA PHE A 159 22.87 23.74 -1.45
C PHE A 159 21.70 23.31 -0.57
N SER A 160 21.60 23.91 0.62
CA SER A 160 20.51 23.60 1.56
C SER A 160 19.15 24.02 1.02
N HIS A 161 19.07 25.12 0.27
CA HIS A 161 17.84 25.59 -0.36
C HIS A 161 17.42 24.69 -1.52
N ASN A 162 18.36 24.37 -2.42
CA ASN A 162 18.13 23.48 -3.56
C ASN A 162 17.68 22.09 -3.10
N GLY A 163 18.19 21.61 -1.96
CA GLY A 163 17.79 20.33 -1.39
C GLY A 163 16.32 20.28 -0.94
N ASP A 164 15.66 21.42 -0.67
CA ASP A 164 14.24 21.43 -0.27
C ASP A 164 13.34 20.89 -1.41
N ALA A 165 13.71 21.12 -2.67
CA ALA A 165 13.00 20.55 -3.82
C ALA A 165 13.18 19.03 -3.89
N LEU A 166 14.40 18.53 -3.65
CA LEU A 166 14.68 17.09 -3.62
C LEU A 166 13.90 16.40 -2.49
N ILE A 167 13.86 16.98 -1.29
CA ILE A 167 13.10 16.46 -0.14
C ILE A 167 11.63 16.29 -0.52
N LYS A 168 11.03 17.26 -1.23
CA LYS A 168 9.64 17.15 -1.71
C LYS A 168 9.47 16.00 -2.71
N SER A 169 10.39 15.86 -3.66
CA SER A 169 10.36 14.76 -4.64
C SER A 169 10.47 13.38 -3.97
N ILE A 170 11.38 13.23 -3.00
CA ILE A 170 11.50 11.99 -2.21
C ILE A 170 10.23 11.77 -1.37
N GLY A 171 9.65 12.82 -0.80
CA GLY A 171 8.38 12.74 -0.06
C GLY A 171 7.22 12.23 -0.91
N HIS A 172 7.07 12.71 -2.15
CA HIS A 172 6.08 12.20 -3.09
C HIS A 172 6.33 10.72 -3.45
N PHE A 173 7.58 10.34 -3.66
CA PHE A 173 7.99 8.96 -3.90
C PHE A 173 7.58 8.05 -2.74
N VAL A 174 7.93 8.42 -1.50
CA VAL A 174 7.58 7.70 -0.28
C VAL A 174 6.06 7.54 -0.15
N SER A 175 5.30 8.63 -0.28
CA SER A 175 3.84 8.60 -0.14
C SER A 175 3.17 7.70 -1.19
N SER A 176 3.67 7.71 -2.43
CA SER A 176 3.19 6.84 -3.50
C SER A 176 3.49 5.37 -3.21
N LEU A 177 4.68 5.03 -2.71
CA LEU A 177 5.01 3.67 -2.29
C LEU A 177 4.20 3.22 -1.07
N GLU A 178 3.92 4.09 -0.11
CA GLU A 178 3.04 3.78 1.02
C GLU A 178 1.65 3.41 0.55
N THR A 179 1.10 4.16 -0.41
CA THR A 179 -0.19 3.85 -1.01
C THR A 179 -0.15 2.51 -1.73
N LEU A 180 0.87 2.28 -2.55
CA LEU A 180 1.01 1.02 -3.29
C LEU A 180 1.13 -0.19 -2.35
N CYS A 181 1.97 -0.11 -1.31
CA CYS A 181 2.21 -1.22 -0.37
C CYS A 181 1.03 -1.42 0.59
N ASN A 182 0.68 -0.35 1.33
CA ASN A 182 -0.21 -0.45 2.48
C ASN A 182 -1.69 -0.41 2.10
N LYS A 183 -2.02 0.01 0.88
CA LYS A 183 -3.40 0.03 0.37
C LYS A 183 -3.58 -0.92 -0.81
N THR A 184 -2.91 -0.69 -1.93
CA THR A 184 -3.19 -1.42 -3.19
C THR A 184 -2.83 -2.90 -3.11
N ILE A 185 -1.59 -3.23 -2.73
CA ILE A 185 -1.16 -4.62 -2.57
C ILE A 185 -1.94 -5.28 -1.43
N LYS A 186 -2.17 -4.55 -0.33
CA LYS A 186 -2.92 -5.05 0.82
C LYS A 186 -4.37 -5.43 0.49
N ASP A 187 -5.07 -4.68 -0.38
CA ASP A 187 -6.42 -5.03 -0.85
C ASP A 187 -6.44 -6.37 -1.60
N THR A 188 -5.44 -6.58 -2.45
CA THR A 188 -5.28 -7.87 -3.17
C THR A 188 -5.01 -9.00 -2.18
N MET A 189 -4.16 -8.76 -1.18
CA MET A 189 -3.90 -9.73 -0.11
C MET A 189 -5.13 -10.07 0.72
N LEU A 190 -6.02 -9.12 1.01
CA LEU A 190 -7.30 -9.39 1.67
C LEU A 190 -8.21 -10.28 0.81
N THR A 191 -8.20 -10.08 -0.50
CA THR A 191 -8.98 -10.92 -1.43
C THR A 191 -8.42 -12.35 -1.46
N ILE A 192 -7.10 -12.50 -1.44
CA ILE A 192 -6.43 -13.80 -1.33
C ILE A 192 -6.84 -14.51 -0.03
N GLN A 193 -6.94 -13.81 1.09
CA GLN A 193 -7.39 -14.40 2.36
C GLN A 193 -8.83 -14.94 2.28
N VAL A 194 -9.73 -14.23 1.59
CA VAL A 194 -11.11 -14.69 1.36
C VAL A 194 -11.13 -15.95 0.49
N TYR A 195 -10.29 -16.00 -0.55
CA TYR A 195 -10.08 -17.18 -1.37
C TYR A 195 -9.54 -18.38 -0.56
N GLU A 196 -8.47 -18.18 0.23
CA GLU A 196 -7.86 -19.23 1.06
C GLU A 196 -8.88 -19.79 2.06
N GLN A 197 -9.71 -18.92 2.64
CA GLN A 197 -10.80 -19.30 3.54
C GLN A 197 -11.87 -20.14 2.82
N ALA A 198 -12.31 -19.74 1.62
CA ALA A 198 -13.28 -20.51 0.83
C ALA A 198 -12.74 -21.88 0.39
N ARG A 199 -11.45 -21.97 0.05
CA ARG A 199 -10.78 -23.24 -0.26
C ARG A 199 -10.81 -24.19 0.94
N LEU A 200 -10.52 -23.67 2.14
CA LEU A 200 -10.55 -24.46 3.36
C LEU A 200 -11.98 -24.89 3.76
N GLU A 201 -12.99 -24.04 3.57
CA GLU A 201 -14.40 -24.43 3.72
C GLU A 201 -14.76 -25.59 2.78
N TYR A 202 -14.34 -25.51 1.50
CA TYR A 202 -14.54 -26.60 0.55
C TYR A 202 -13.86 -27.91 1.01
N ASP A 203 -12.61 -27.84 1.49
CA ASP A 203 -11.88 -29.02 1.98
C ASP A 203 -12.56 -29.67 3.19
N VAL A 204 -13.13 -28.88 4.11
CA VAL A 204 -13.95 -29.38 5.22
C VAL A 204 -15.15 -30.17 4.71
N HIS A 205 -15.95 -29.60 3.81
CA HIS A 205 -17.15 -30.25 3.28
C HIS A 205 -16.83 -31.47 2.42
N ARG A 206 -15.73 -31.44 1.66
CA ARG A 206 -15.22 -32.59 0.91
C ARG A 206 -14.85 -33.74 1.84
N HIS A 207 -14.17 -33.45 2.94
CA HIS A 207 -13.79 -34.44 3.94
C HIS A 207 -14.99 -35.04 4.69
N GLU A 208 -15.97 -34.20 5.07
CA GLU A 208 -17.22 -34.66 5.70
C GLU A 208 -18.01 -35.59 4.76
N LEU A 209 -18.15 -35.21 3.49
CA LEU A 209 -18.81 -36.04 2.47
C LEU A 209 -18.07 -37.37 2.26
N GLY A 210 -16.74 -37.35 2.19
CA GLY A 210 -15.92 -38.56 2.07
C GLY A 210 -16.10 -39.51 3.26
N THR A 211 -16.11 -38.96 4.48
CA THR A 211 -16.32 -39.73 5.71
C THR A 211 -17.72 -40.34 5.76
N LEU A 212 -18.75 -39.59 5.35
CA LEU A 212 -20.13 -40.09 5.31
C LEU A 212 -20.28 -41.25 4.31
N LYS A 213 -19.66 -41.16 3.13
CA LYS A 213 -19.69 -42.22 2.10
C LYS A 213 -18.94 -43.48 2.49
N GLN A 214 -17.90 -43.37 3.33
CA GLN A 214 -17.12 -44.51 3.80
C GLN A 214 -17.77 -45.23 4.99
N ASN A 215 -18.69 -44.57 5.69
CA ASN A 215 -19.35 -45.14 6.86
C ASN A 215 -20.56 -45.99 6.42
N VAL A 216 -20.44 -47.31 6.57
CA VAL A 216 -21.45 -48.29 6.14
C VAL A 216 -22.75 -48.18 6.94
N ASP A 217 -22.69 -47.66 8.16
CA ASP A 217 -23.84 -47.46 9.06
C ASP A 217 -24.47 -46.06 8.92
N ALA A 218 -23.98 -45.23 8.00
CA ALA A 218 -24.49 -43.88 7.82
C ALA A 218 -25.85 -43.84 7.12
N ASP A 219 -26.64 -42.82 7.46
CA ASP A 219 -27.92 -42.55 6.81
C ASP A 219 -27.71 -42.10 5.36
N GLN A 220 -27.86 -43.06 4.44
CA GLN A 220 -27.65 -42.86 3.00
C GLN A 220 -28.57 -41.77 2.41
N THR A 221 -29.68 -41.43 3.06
CA THR A 221 -30.62 -40.41 2.60
C THR A 221 -30.07 -38.99 2.69
N LYS A 222 -29.03 -38.76 3.52
CA LYS A 222 -28.39 -37.44 3.71
C LYS A 222 -27.31 -37.14 2.68
N ILE A 223 -26.80 -38.14 1.96
CA ILE A 223 -25.69 -37.97 1.02
C ILE A 223 -26.00 -36.94 -0.08
N PRO A 224 -27.19 -36.92 -0.72
CA PRO A 224 -27.50 -35.90 -1.73
C PRO A 224 -27.43 -34.47 -1.18
N GLU A 225 -27.80 -34.27 0.09
CA GLU A 225 -27.73 -32.96 0.75
C GLU A 225 -26.27 -32.53 0.94
N PHE A 226 -25.42 -33.42 1.47
CA PHE A 226 -23.98 -33.15 1.63
C PHE A 226 -23.26 -32.97 0.29
N GLU A 227 -23.65 -33.70 -0.75
CA GLU A 227 -23.14 -33.51 -2.12
C GLU A 227 -23.49 -32.12 -2.67
N SER A 228 -24.74 -31.70 -2.48
CA SER A 228 -25.19 -30.36 -2.88
C SER A 228 -24.40 -29.25 -2.18
N GLN A 229 -24.25 -29.34 -0.85
CA GLN A 229 -23.47 -28.37 -0.06
C GLN A 229 -21.99 -28.34 -0.49
N CYS A 230 -21.36 -29.51 -0.68
CA CYS A 230 -19.98 -29.60 -1.14
C CYS A 230 -19.79 -28.94 -2.52
N ASN A 231 -20.75 -29.14 -3.43
CA ASN A 231 -20.71 -28.52 -4.76
C ASN A 231 -20.91 -26.99 -4.71
N GLU A 232 -21.74 -26.49 -3.79
CA GLU A 232 -21.89 -25.05 -3.55
C GLU A 232 -20.58 -24.41 -3.07
N HIS A 233 -19.92 -25.01 -2.07
CA HIS A 233 -18.62 -24.54 -1.59
C HIS A 233 -17.53 -24.63 -2.65
N LYS A 234 -17.56 -25.67 -3.50
CA LYS A 234 -16.65 -25.80 -4.65
C LYS A 234 -16.84 -24.64 -5.64
N LYS A 235 -18.08 -24.32 -5.99
CA LYS A 235 -18.40 -23.22 -6.92
C LYS A 235 -17.92 -21.87 -6.37
N LYS A 236 -18.15 -21.61 -5.08
CA LYS A 236 -17.66 -20.40 -4.39
C LYS A 236 -16.13 -20.30 -4.43
N TYR A 237 -15.44 -21.40 -4.13
CA TYR A 237 -13.98 -21.48 -4.20
C TYR A 237 -13.44 -21.17 -5.60
N GLU A 238 -13.97 -21.82 -6.65
CA GLU A 238 -13.52 -21.61 -8.03
C GLU A 238 -13.82 -20.18 -8.53
N GLN A 239 -14.94 -19.59 -8.12
CA GLN A 239 -15.22 -18.18 -8.43
C GLN A 239 -14.19 -17.25 -7.81
N LEU A 240 -13.91 -17.40 -6.50
CA LEU A 240 -12.92 -16.57 -5.80
C LEU A 240 -11.51 -16.77 -6.34
N LYS A 241 -11.19 -17.96 -6.86
CA LYS A 241 -9.93 -18.23 -7.54
C LYS A 241 -9.77 -17.39 -8.80
N GLU A 242 -10.82 -17.28 -9.62
CA GLU A 242 -10.85 -16.38 -10.78
C GLU A 242 -10.68 -14.92 -10.35
N ASP A 243 -11.43 -14.49 -9.34
CA ASP A 243 -11.39 -13.12 -8.82
C ASP A 243 -9.97 -12.74 -8.36
N VAL A 244 -9.28 -13.64 -7.64
CA VAL A 244 -7.89 -13.45 -7.24
C VAL A 244 -6.96 -13.36 -8.45
N ARG A 245 -7.14 -14.23 -9.45
CA ARG A 245 -6.30 -14.22 -10.66
C ARG A 245 -6.40 -12.89 -11.39
N VAL A 246 -7.62 -12.39 -11.58
CA VAL A 246 -7.88 -11.09 -12.21
C VAL A 246 -7.31 -9.95 -11.37
N LYS A 247 -7.53 -9.96 -10.04
CA LYS A 247 -6.97 -8.92 -9.16
C LYS A 247 -5.45 -8.87 -9.18
N ILE A 248 -4.76 -10.02 -9.18
CA ILE A 248 -3.30 -10.07 -9.27
C ILE A 248 -2.83 -9.46 -10.60
N ALA A 249 -3.50 -9.78 -11.72
CA ALA A 249 -3.15 -9.21 -13.02
C ALA A 249 -3.34 -7.68 -13.07
N LEU A 250 -4.46 -7.18 -12.55
CA LEU A 250 -4.71 -5.73 -12.45
C LEU A 250 -3.70 -5.03 -11.53
N LEU A 251 -3.34 -5.69 -10.43
CA LEU A 251 -2.31 -5.20 -9.52
C LEU A 251 -0.95 -5.13 -10.22
N ASP A 252 -0.58 -6.13 -11.03
CA ASP A 252 0.67 -6.14 -11.78
C ASP A 252 0.79 -4.91 -12.70
N GLU A 253 -0.26 -4.62 -13.46
CA GLU A 253 -0.31 -3.45 -14.34
C GLU A 253 -0.23 -2.13 -13.57
N ASN A 254 -1.05 -1.98 -12.53
CA ASN A 254 -1.08 -0.79 -11.69
C ASN A 254 0.28 -0.54 -11.02
N ARG A 255 0.84 -1.58 -10.39
CA ARG A 255 2.12 -1.55 -9.69
C ARG A 255 3.25 -1.10 -10.61
N LEU A 256 3.34 -1.69 -11.81
CA LEU A 256 4.39 -1.33 -12.77
C LEU A 256 4.23 0.11 -13.27
N LYS A 257 3.00 0.57 -13.51
CA LYS A 257 2.73 1.96 -13.92
C LYS A 257 3.12 2.96 -12.84
N VAL A 258 2.74 2.71 -11.59
CA VAL A 258 3.09 3.55 -10.45
C VAL A 258 4.61 3.61 -10.30
N MET A 259 5.29 2.46 -10.24
CA MET A 259 6.74 2.45 -10.02
C MET A 259 7.53 3.11 -11.13
N ARG A 260 7.18 2.90 -12.40
CA ARG A 260 7.87 3.59 -13.51
C ARG A 260 7.75 5.10 -13.38
N THR A 261 6.56 5.59 -13.08
CA THR A 261 6.32 7.02 -12.86
C THR A 261 7.12 7.55 -11.68
N GLN A 262 7.08 6.85 -10.55
CA GLN A 262 7.71 7.30 -9.31
C GLN A 262 9.24 7.23 -9.38
N LEU A 263 9.82 6.19 -9.99
CA LEU A 263 11.26 6.10 -10.22
C LEU A 263 11.77 7.25 -11.10
N LYS A 264 11.03 7.58 -12.17
CA LYS A 264 11.36 8.72 -13.02
C LYS A 264 11.31 10.05 -12.26
N GLN A 265 10.25 10.28 -11.47
CA GLN A 265 10.15 11.50 -10.65
C GLN A 265 11.29 11.63 -9.63
N LEU A 266 11.74 10.52 -9.06
CA LEU A 266 12.90 10.50 -8.17
C LEU A 266 14.20 10.86 -8.92
N GLU A 267 14.41 10.26 -10.10
CA GLU A 267 15.55 10.56 -10.98
C GLU A 267 15.57 12.04 -11.41
N ASP A 268 14.43 12.58 -11.84
CA ASP A 268 14.28 13.98 -12.23
C ASP A 268 14.60 14.91 -11.05
N GLY A 269 14.11 14.57 -9.85
CA GLY A 269 14.40 15.32 -8.62
C GLY A 269 15.88 15.32 -8.25
N LEU A 270 16.55 14.18 -8.37
CA LEU A 270 18.00 14.07 -8.13
C LEU A 270 18.79 14.87 -9.17
N SER A 271 18.46 14.72 -10.45
CA SER A 271 19.13 15.42 -11.54
C SER A 271 19.01 16.94 -11.41
N HIS A 272 17.82 17.42 -11.03
CA HIS A 272 17.60 18.82 -10.75
C HIS A 272 18.45 19.31 -9.58
N TRP A 273 18.45 18.59 -8.45
CA TRP A 273 19.24 18.97 -7.28
C TRP A 273 20.74 19.05 -7.57
N PHE A 274 21.31 18.05 -8.23
CA PHE A 274 22.72 18.08 -8.62
C PHE A 274 23.00 19.20 -9.62
N GLY A 275 22.14 19.41 -10.61
CA GLY A 275 22.29 20.47 -11.60
C GLY A 275 22.28 21.87 -10.97
N GLU A 276 21.36 22.15 -10.05
CA GLU A 276 21.29 23.44 -9.36
C GLU A 276 22.48 23.66 -8.41
N ASN A 277 23.00 22.59 -7.79
CA ASN A 277 24.20 22.69 -6.96
C ASN A 277 25.45 22.98 -7.80
N ILE A 278 25.59 22.34 -8.97
CA ILE A 278 26.70 22.64 -9.89
C ILE A 278 26.66 24.12 -10.32
N LYS A 279 25.49 24.63 -10.74
CA LYS A 279 25.33 26.06 -11.08
C LYS A 279 25.69 26.98 -9.92
N SER A 280 25.27 26.62 -8.70
CA SER A 280 25.55 27.39 -7.50
C SER A 280 27.05 27.45 -7.19
N LEU A 281 27.79 26.38 -7.49
CA LEU A 281 29.26 26.37 -7.39
C LEU A 281 29.91 27.26 -8.45
N GLU A 282 29.47 27.18 -9.69
CA GLU A 282 30.02 27.96 -10.81
C GLU A 282 29.80 29.47 -10.61
N GLN A 283 28.65 29.88 -10.07
CA GLN A 283 28.31 31.28 -9.81
C GLN A 283 29.15 31.90 -8.69
N ASN A 284 29.50 31.11 -7.67
CA ASN A 284 30.25 31.54 -6.49
C ASN A 284 31.73 31.10 -6.52
N SER A 285 32.19 30.57 -7.66
CA SER A 285 33.61 30.32 -7.90
C SER A 285 34.29 31.66 -8.17
N PRO A 286 35.38 32.00 -7.48
CA PRO A 286 36.09 33.24 -7.73
C PRO A 286 36.51 33.30 -9.20
N ARG A 287 36.21 34.41 -9.88
CA ARG A 287 36.89 34.77 -11.14
C ARG A 287 38.32 35.16 -10.77
N GLU A 288 39.18 34.17 -10.52
CA GLU A 288 40.61 34.45 -10.57
C GLU A 288 40.95 34.84 -12.02
N PRO A 289 41.60 36.01 -12.27
CA PRO A 289 42.26 36.20 -13.54
C PRO A 289 43.28 35.07 -13.72
N PRO A 290 43.56 34.60 -14.95
CA PRO A 290 44.45 33.49 -15.16
C PRO A 290 45.82 33.82 -14.54
N ASN A 291 46.16 33.15 -13.45
CA ASN A 291 47.53 33.11 -12.97
C ASN A 291 48.33 32.40 -14.05
N HIS A 292 49.28 33.12 -14.65
CA HIS A 292 50.15 32.61 -15.72
C HIS A 292 51.09 31.47 -15.29
N ASP A 293 50.95 30.93 -14.07
CA ASP A 293 51.88 29.98 -13.47
C ASP A 293 51.28 28.60 -13.13
N GLU A 294 50.05 28.27 -13.54
CA GLU A 294 49.60 26.87 -13.48
C GLU A 294 50.15 26.05 -14.65
N MET A 295 51.39 25.59 -14.48
CA MET A 295 51.92 24.44 -15.21
C MET A 295 51.01 23.22 -14.99
N THR A 296 50.20 22.91 -16.01
CA THR A 296 49.78 21.57 -16.42
C THR A 296 49.71 20.52 -15.31
N PHE A 297 48.59 20.44 -14.59
CA PHE A 297 48.27 19.21 -13.85
C PHE A 297 47.72 18.18 -14.86
N SER A 298 48.64 17.43 -15.48
CA SER A 298 48.27 16.29 -16.31
C SER A 298 47.66 15.20 -15.43
N ARG A 299 46.43 14.83 -15.78
CA ARG A 299 45.69 13.68 -15.24
C ARG A 299 46.51 12.40 -15.45
N GLY A 300 47.19 11.92 -14.41
CA GLY A 300 47.98 10.68 -14.49
C GLY A 300 48.47 10.18 -13.14
N GLU A 301 47.90 9.06 -12.70
CA GLU A 301 48.45 8.07 -11.75
C GLU A 301 48.63 8.47 -10.28
N MET A 302 47.64 8.13 -9.43
CA MET A 302 47.86 7.92 -8.00
C MET A 302 48.66 6.63 -7.79
N LYS A 303 49.88 6.74 -7.26
CA LYS A 303 50.54 5.64 -6.54
C LYS A 303 50.25 5.78 -5.04
N PRO A 304 49.98 4.68 -4.32
CA PRO A 304 49.73 4.74 -2.88
C PRO A 304 51.04 5.04 -2.14
N ALA A 305 51.02 6.05 -1.27
CA ALA A 305 52.12 6.35 -0.37
C ALA A 305 52.23 5.25 0.70
N SER A 306 53.37 4.54 0.74
CA SER A 306 53.71 3.66 1.85
C SER A 306 54.10 4.50 3.05
N PHE A 307 53.27 4.49 4.08
CA PHE A 307 53.56 5.15 5.34
C PHE A 307 54.45 4.25 6.22
N LEU A 308 55.75 4.52 6.15
CA LEU A 308 56.80 4.36 7.16
C LEU A 308 56.98 3.00 7.87
N GLU A 309 57.99 2.25 7.42
CA GLU A 309 59.03 1.74 8.32
C GLU A 309 59.85 2.92 8.85
N GLN A 310 59.83 3.15 10.16
CA GLN A 310 60.98 3.46 11.03
C GLN A 310 60.51 3.62 12.47
#